data_AF-A0A0F9QL27-F1
#
_entry.id   AF-A0A0F9QL27-F1
#
_cell.length_a   1.000
_cell.length_b   1.000
_cell.length_c   1.000
_cell.angle_alpha   90.00
_cell.angle_beta   90.00
_cell.angle_gamma   90.00
#
_symmetry.space_group_name_H-M   'P 1'
#
loop_
_entity.id
_entity.type
_entity.pdbx_description
1 polymer ?
#
loop_
_entity_poly.entity_id
_entity_poly.type
_entity_poly.pdbx_seq_one_letter_code
_entity_poly.pdbx_strand_id
1 'polypeptide(L)'
;MGGLPLGSKNPEAILSTEDFIDSLLEEIKELQPEFRDLSLTQLRIEVSKIIKGSSYFLKHIIARIKSSNNPKIYNPKYSFSEELLDLFEQRLEEKYGARVKNCFDLIDRYKEANDLKTYSRQQYHIHNPNLNPHFFGNLDTEERGYWFGFMLADGSITLGGDDRVRYQISIELSIKDKEQLVKFTNSIGLKTAKIGERTRTIEGVEYDMAYVTFTCKPMVDDLRNLGYFEFKDGGRLSSLESMPYNIQKSIILGFFDGDGLQGRSEIASSNVQFLYQLKEYYNIKYPVTLKVGLDADYISNNPIKPTKNVYRLSLGATFFNDLLNNYGNSMERKRIFLDEYRDKYDLLNELVGNAELLQNMVNNFPQSWLAQHFDVNVKTFHKLCLEWGINLQDNGYWTLSRLEEAREKFNKLNKD
;
A
#
# COMPACT_ATOMS: atom_id res chain seq x y z
N MET A 1 55.59 47.65 -12.28
CA MET A 1 54.32 47.50 -11.53
C MET A 1 53.63 46.28 -12.06
N GLY A 2 53.67 45.20 -11.27
CA GLY A 2 53.02 43.94 -11.61
C GLY A 2 51.52 44.02 -11.33
N GLY A 3 50.73 43.41 -12.22
CA GLY A 3 49.38 42.97 -11.97
C GLY A 3 49.35 41.47 -12.25
N LEU A 4 49.37 40.68 -11.18
CA LEU A 4 49.30 39.22 -11.20
C LEU A 4 47.98 38.74 -11.84
N PRO A 5 47.95 37.52 -12.42
CA PRO A 5 46.78 36.99 -13.09
C PRO A 5 45.67 36.69 -12.09
N LEU A 6 44.42 36.84 -12.54
CA LEU A 6 43.23 36.28 -11.91
C LEU A 6 43.47 34.79 -11.65
N GLY A 7 43.76 34.48 -10.39
CA GLY A 7 43.95 33.13 -9.90
C GLY A 7 42.69 32.31 -10.15
N SER A 8 42.89 31.23 -10.89
CA SER A 8 42.05 30.05 -10.96
C SER A 8 41.44 29.69 -9.60
N LYS A 9 40.10 29.73 -9.50
CA LYS A 9 39.42 28.83 -8.56
C LYS A 9 39.43 27.45 -9.20
N ASN A 10 40.40 26.65 -8.76
CA ASN A 10 40.52 25.24 -9.06
C ASN A 10 39.26 24.51 -8.54
N PRO A 11 38.71 23.51 -9.26
CA PRO A 11 37.58 22.72 -8.81
C PRO A 11 38.10 21.70 -7.79
N GLU A 12 38.08 22.03 -6.50
CA GLU A 12 38.69 21.17 -5.48
C GLU A 12 37.74 20.06 -4.99
N ALA A 13 38.10 18.87 -5.47
CA ALA A 13 38.09 17.58 -4.80
C ALA A 13 36.74 16.92 -4.49
N ILE A 14 36.50 15.82 -5.20
CA ILE A 14 35.70 14.70 -4.73
C ILE A 14 36.22 14.30 -3.34
N LEU A 15 35.50 14.65 -2.28
CA LEU A 15 35.85 14.32 -0.89
C LEU A 15 35.70 12.80 -0.72
N SER A 16 36.83 12.08 -0.77
CA SER A 16 36.84 10.69 -0.36
C SER A 16 36.38 10.58 1.09
N THR A 17 35.85 9.43 1.50
CA THR A 17 35.44 9.23 2.89
C THR A 17 36.57 9.42 3.88
N GLU A 18 37.82 9.18 3.46
CA GLU A 18 38.98 9.47 4.28
C GLU A 18 39.18 10.98 4.48
N ASP A 19 39.15 11.76 3.39
CA ASP A 19 39.31 13.22 3.44
C ASP A 19 38.20 13.89 4.25
N PHE A 20 36.97 13.37 4.11
CA PHE A 20 35.83 13.80 4.90
C PHE A 20 36.06 13.54 6.40
N ILE A 21 36.51 12.33 6.76
CA ILE A 21 36.80 12.00 8.17
C ILE A 21 37.86 12.95 8.70
N ASP A 22 38.98 13.10 8.01
CA ASP A 22 40.09 13.91 8.50
C ASP A 22 39.69 15.39 8.62
N SER A 23 38.90 15.92 7.68
CA SER A 23 38.35 17.29 7.78
C SER A 23 37.39 17.44 8.95
N LEU A 24 36.51 16.45 9.19
CA LEU A 24 35.59 16.46 10.34
C LEU A 24 36.35 16.40 11.67
N LEU A 25 37.46 15.65 11.74
CA LEU A 25 38.30 15.61 12.94
C LEU A 25 38.90 16.98 13.27
N GLU A 26 39.35 17.75 12.26
CA GLU A 26 39.88 19.11 12.46
C GLU A 26 38.80 20.09 12.92
N GLU A 27 37.61 20.07 12.31
CA GLU A 27 36.49 20.93 12.76
C GLU A 27 36.11 20.63 14.21
N ILE A 28 36.11 19.36 14.62
CA ILE A 28 35.79 19.00 16.01
C ILE A 28 36.90 19.46 16.99
N LYS A 29 38.17 19.51 16.59
CA LYS A 29 39.24 20.09 17.43
C LYS A 29 39.02 21.58 17.69
N GLU A 30 38.48 22.31 16.71
CA GLU A 30 38.14 23.72 16.89
C GLU A 30 36.94 23.90 17.82
N LEU A 31 35.99 22.98 17.80
CA LEU A 31 34.85 22.97 18.72
C LEU A 31 35.25 22.56 20.15
N GLN A 32 36.23 21.68 20.29
CA GLN A 32 36.65 21.09 21.56
C GLN A 32 38.18 21.12 21.69
N PRO A 33 38.75 22.26 22.14
CA PRO A 33 40.20 22.47 22.17
C PRO A 33 41.00 21.42 22.95
N GLU A 34 40.42 20.78 23.97
CA GLU A 34 41.09 19.67 24.68
C GLU A 34 41.42 18.46 23.78
N PHE A 35 40.84 18.38 22.59
CA PHE A 35 41.14 17.33 21.62
C PHE A 35 42.38 17.60 20.78
N ARG A 36 42.94 18.82 20.82
CA ARG A 36 44.13 19.20 20.03
C ARG A 36 45.39 18.41 20.43
N ASP A 37 45.51 18.02 21.70
CA ASP A 37 46.66 17.28 22.23
C ASP A 37 46.51 15.75 22.10
N LEU A 38 45.36 15.26 21.61
CA LEU A 38 45.13 13.83 21.43
C LEU A 38 45.90 13.28 20.23
N SER A 39 46.45 12.07 20.38
CA SER A 39 46.93 11.32 19.21
C SER A 39 45.78 11.05 18.24
N LEU A 40 46.07 10.91 16.94
CA LEU A 40 45.05 10.64 15.92
C LEU A 40 44.15 9.43 16.26
N THR A 41 44.73 8.41 16.89
CA THR A 41 43.99 7.23 17.35
C THR A 41 43.00 7.58 18.47
N GLN A 42 43.43 8.34 19.48
CA GLN A 42 42.56 8.79 20.58
C GLN A 42 41.47 9.73 20.07
N LEU A 43 41.84 10.66 19.19
CA LEU A 43 40.89 11.59 18.57
C LEU A 43 39.78 10.85 17.82
N ARG A 44 40.15 9.87 16.98
CA ARG A 44 39.17 9.03 16.27
C ARG A 44 38.25 8.28 17.23
N ILE A 45 38.75 7.82 18.38
CA ILE A 45 37.93 7.15 19.40
C ILE A 45 36.90 8.13 19.98
N GLU A 46 37.34 9.32 20.42
CA GLU A 46 36.44 10.31 21.01
C GLU A 46 35.41 10.82 20.02
N VAL A 47 35.81 11.11 18.78
CA VAL A 47 34.87 11.50 17.72
C VAL A 47 33.89 10.37 17.38
N SER A 48 34.35 9.12 17.34
CA SER A 48 33.46 7.97 17.09
C SER A 48 32.37 7.84 18.16
N LYS A 49 32.70 8.12 19.43
CA LYS A 49 31.71 8.13 20.53
C LYS A 49 30.68 9.23 20.33
N ILE A 50 31.09 10.39 19.84
CA ILE A 50 30.18 11.52 19.57
C ILE A 50 29.22 11.14 18.43
N ILE A 51 29.75 10.84 17.25
CA ILE A 51 28.93 10.74 16.03
C ILE A 51 28.15 9.43 15.92
N LYS A 52 28.61 8.35 16.57
CA LYS A 52 27.98 7.02 16.45
C LYS A 52 27.64 6.35 17.79
N GLY A 53 28.13 6.88 18.91
CA GLY A 53 27.99 6.23 20.22
C GLY A 53 28.88 5.00 20.41
N SER A 54 29.91 4.79 19.57
CA SER A 54 30.82 3.64 19.71
C SER A 54 32.27 4.04 19.55
N SER A 55 33.16 3.50 20.39
CA SER A 55 34.58 3.89 20.42
C SER A 55 35.39 3.52 19.18
N TYR A 56 34.94 2.54 18.38
CA TYR A 56 35.75 1.95 17.30
C TYR A 56 35.20 2.18 15.90
N PHE A 57 34.12 2.96 15.76
CA PHE A 57 33.44 3.14 14.48
C PHE A 57 34.38 3.67 13.38
N LEU A 58 35.02 4.84 13.56
CA LEU A 58 35.92 5.40 12.55
C LEU A 58 37.14 4.52 12.29
N LYS A 59 37.66 3.84 13.33
CA LYS A 59 38.73 2.85 13.18
C LYS A 59 38.34 1.74 12.20
N HIS A 60 37.12 1.20 12.32
CA HIS A 60 36.63 0.16 11.42
C HIS A 60 36.42 0.67 9.99
N ILE A 61 35.95 1.91 9.82
CA ILE A 61 35.78 2.52 8.49
C ILE A 61 37.12 2.76 7.81
N ILE A 62 38.10 3.34 8.50
CA ILE A 62 39.45 3.54 7.97
C ILE A 62 40.11 2.20 7.62
N ALA A 63 39.96 1.18 8.48
CA ALA A 63 40.45 -0.15 8.17
C ALA A 63 39.79 -0.72 6.90
N ARG A 64 38.50 -0.45 6.68
CA ARG A 64 37.77 -0.83 5.46
C ARG A 64 38.38 -0.21 4.21
N ILE A 65 38.71 1.08 4.28
CA ILE A 65 39.25 1.85 3.15
C ILE A 65 40.69 1.44 2.85
N LYS A 66 41.51 1.18 3.88
CA LYS A 66 42.97 1.01 3.73
C LYS A 66 43.49 -0.42 3.72
N SER A 67 42.74 -1.41 4.22
CA SER A 67 43.27 -2.78 4.40
C SER A 67 43.29 -3.61 3.11
N SER A 68 44.09 -3.21 2.11
CA SER A 68 44.24 -3.94 0.84
C SER A 68 44.62 -5.42 1.03
N ASN A 69 45.31 -5.74 2.13
CA ASN A 69 45.71 -7.10 2.50
C ASN A 69 44.57 -7.97 3.06
N ASN A 70 43.37 -7.43 3.30
CA ASN A 70 42.21 -8.19 3.75
C ASN A 70 41.02 -7.99 2.79
N PRO A 71 40.95 -8.80 1.71
CA PRO A 71 39.94 -8.65 0.66
C PRO A 71 38.49 -8.73 1.16
N LYS A 72 38.25 -9.38 2.30
CA LYS A 72 36.89 -9.53 2.88
C LYS A 72 36.32 -8.20 3.39
N ILE A 73 37.17 -7.29 3.82
CA ILE A 73 36.75 -5.99 4.36
C ILE A 73 37.18 -4.83 3.46
N TYR A 74 38.18 -5.01 2.59
CA TYR A 74 38.70 -3.94 1.76
C TYR A 74 37.64 -3.36 0.82
N ASN A 75 37.36 -2.06 0.98
CA ASN A 75 36.51 -1.27 0.10
C ASN A 75 37.05 0.16 0.04
N PRO A 76 37.95 0.48 -0.91
CA PRO A 76 38.54 1.80 -1.05
C PRO A 76 37.52 2.86 -1.53
N LYS A 77 36.38 2.43 -2.09
CA LYS A 77 35.26 3.28 -2.51
C LYS A 77 34.13 3.31 -1.47
N TYR A 78 34.43 3.00 -0.22
CA TYR A 78 33.43 3.08 0.84
C TYR A 78 32.93 4.52 0.96
N SER A 79 31.62 4.71 0.97
CA SER A 79 30.93 5.97 1.29
C SER A 79 30.00 5.78 2.50
N PHE A 80 29.80 6.85 3.27
CA PHE A 80 28.76 6.88 4.30
C PHE A 80 27.36 6.85 3.66
N SER A 81 26.35 6.39 4.39
CA SER A 81 24.96 6.54 3.95
C SER A 81 24.37 7.85 4.44
N GLU A 82 23.34 8.37 3.76
CA GLU A 82 22.59 9.56 4.18
C GLU A 82 22.07 9.40 5.62
N GLU A 83 21.41 8.28 5.95
CA GLU A 83 20.94 7.94 7.31
C GLU A 83 22.03 8.07 8.38
N LEU A 84 23.28 7.76 8.00
CA LEU A 84 24.40 7.78 8.93
C LEU A 84 24.98 9.18 9.08
N LEU A 85 24.95 9.99 8.03
CA LEU A 85 25.33 11.40 8.08
C LEU A 85 24.29 12.24 8.83
N ASP A 86 23.00 11.97 8.63
CA ASP A 86 21.92 12.61 9.39
C ASP A 86 22.04 12.30 10.89
N LEU A 87 22.43 11.06 11.23
CA LEU A 87 22.76 10.70 12.60
C LEU A 87 23.96 11.49 13.14
N PHE A 88 24.97 11.77 12.30
CA PHE A 88 26.11 12.59 12.72
C PHE A 88 25.66 14.02 12.99
N GLU A 89 24.84 14.61 12.11
CA GLU A 89 24.29 15.95 12.29
C GLU A 89 23.54 16.07 13.61
N GLN A 90 22.59 15.15 13.85
CA GLN A 90 21.82 15.11 15.10
C GLN A 90 22.73 15.04 16.33
N ARG A 91 23.72 14.12 16.33
CA ARG A 91 24.62 13.92 17.48
C ARG A 91 25.56 15.09 17.72
N LEU A 92 26.02 15.74 16.65
CA LEU A 92 26.85 16.92 16.74
C LEU A 92 26.04 18.08 17.30
N GLU A 93 24.82 18.30 16.82
CA GLU A 93 23.92 19.32 17.34
C GLU A 93 23.57 19.10 18.80
N GLU A 94 23.23 17.86 19.20
CA GLU A 94 22.99 17.48 20.59
C GLU A 94 24.18 17.85 21.50
N LYS A 95 25.41 17.70 21.00
CA LYS A 95 26.62 17.93 21.81
C LYS A 95 27.10 19.38 21.82
N TYR A 96 27.05 20.07 20.70
CA TYR A 96 27.71 21.36 20.50
C TYR A 96 26.75 22.51 20.14
N GLY A 97 25.46 22.22 19.90
CA GLY A 97 24.43 23.19 19.55
C GLY A 97 24.79 24.00 18.30
N ALA A 98 24.48 25.30 18.32
CA ALA A 98 24.68 26.21 17.17
C ALA A 98 26.13 26.36 16.68
N ARG A 99 27.13 25.83 17.41
CA ARG A 99 28.55 25.91 17.03
C ARG A 99 28.92 24.95 15.89
N VAL A 100 28.07 24.00 15.53
CA VAL A 100 28.36 22.92 14.56
C VAL A 100 28.29 23.33 13.09
N LYS A 101 28.05 24.60 12.78
CA LYS A 101 27.79 25.06 11.41
C LYS A 101 28.81 24.53 10.39
N ASN A 102 30.11 24.61 10.68
CA ASN A 102 31.14 24.13 9.77
C ASN A 102 31.08 22.61 9.55
N CYS A 103 30.73 21.83 10.58
CA CYS A 103 30.55 20.38 10.44
C CYS A 103 29.37 20.07 9.52
N PHE A 104 28.28 20.84 9.60
CA PHE A 104 27.12 20.68 8.73
C PHE A 104 27.48 21.04 7.28
N ASP A 105 28.13 22.18 7.05
CA ASP A 105 28.63 22.59 5.73
C ASP A 105 29.59 21.53 5.12
N LEU A 106 30.29 20.77 5.95
CA LEU A 106 31.18 19.68 5.53
C LEU A 106 30.37 18.42 5.17
N ILE A 107 29.34 18.07 5.96
CA ILE A 107 28.43 16.96 5.67
C ILE A 107 27.64 17.22 4.39
N ASP A 108 27.10 18.42 4.21
CA ASP A 108 26.35 18.81 2.99
C ASP A 108 27.23 18.70 1.75
N ARG A 109 28.45 19.24 1.78
CA ARG A 109 29.40 19.08 0.67
C ARG A 109 29.73 17.61 0.37
N TYR A 110 29.82 16.77 1.41
CA TYR A 110 30.04 15.34 1.21
C TYR A 110 28.84 14.64 0.59
N LYS A 111 27.61 14.98 1.01
CA LYS A 111 26.35 14.52 0.42
C LYS A 111 26.27 14.92 -1.06
N GLU A 112 26.58 16.17 -1.40
CA GLU A 112 26.55 16.68 -2.78
C GLU A 112 27.61 16.05 -3.68
N ALA A 113 28.79 15.73 -3.13
CA ALA A 113 29.93 15.22 -3.90
C ALA A 113 29.88 13.72 -4.19
N ASN A 114 28.99 12.96 -3.55
CA ASN A 114 29.00 11.49 -3.60
C ASN A 114 27.61 10.93 -3.91
N ASP A 115 27.57 9.85 -4.71
CA ASP A 115 26.37 9.03 -4.86
C ASP A 115 26.21 8.13 -3.62
N LEU A 116 25.42 8.59 -2.66
CA LEU A 116 25.27 7.96 -1.36
C LEU A 116 24.17 6.92 -1.35
N LYS A 117 24.37 5.89 -0.53
CA LYS A 117 23.28 5.01 -0.14
C LYS A 117 22.36 5.78 0.81
N THR A 118 21.06 5.61 0.68
CA THR A 118 20.08 6.11 1.66
C THR A 118 20.36 5.51 3.06
N TYR A 119 20.73 4.22 3.13
CA TYR A 119 21.08 3.55 4.39
C TYR A 119 22.21 2.54 4.23
N SER A 120 22.96 2.30 5.31
CA SER A 120 24.26 1.61 5.27
C SER A 120 24.22 0.18 4.68
N ARG A 121 23.09 -0.53 4.84
CA ARG A 121 22.88 -1.90 4.34
C ARG A 121 22.05 -1.96 3.06
N GLN A 122 21.91 -0.86 2.33
CA GLN A 122 21.15 -0.85 1.08
C GLN A 122 21.80 -1.74 0.02
N GLN A 123 21.01 -2.73 -0.43
CA GLN A 123 21.42 -3.74 -1.42
C GLN A 123 20.30 -4.12 -2.40
N TYR A 124 19.08 -3.59 -2.25
CA TYR A 124 17.93 -4.03 -3.04
C TYR A 124 18.12 -3.81 -4.55
N HIS A 125 18.79 -2.72 -4.94
CA HIS A 125 19.07 -2.35 -6.33
C HIS A 125 20.15 -3.25 -6.98
N ILE A 126 21.04 -3.85 -6.18
CA ILE A 126 22.17 -4.66 -6.71
C ILE A 126 21.65 -5.86 -7.51
N HIS A 127 20.63 -6.53 -6.96
CA HIS A 127 20.02 -7.70 -7.61
C HIS A 127 18.74 -7.34 -8.39
N ASN A 128 18.17 -6.15 -8.15
CA ASN A 128 16.91 -5.70 -8.73
C ASN A 128 17.01 -4.22 -9.15
N PRO A 129 17.77 -3.90 -10.22
CA PRO A 129 18.05 -2.51 -10.59
C PRO A 129 16.81 -1.73 -11.05
N ASN A 130 15.78 -2.41 -11.54
CA ASN A 130 14.53 -1.78 -11.99
C ASN A 130 13.45 -1.73 -10.90
N LEU A 131 13.72 -2.28 -9.71
CA LEU A 131 12.75 -2.28 -8.61
C LEU A 131 12.46 -0.84 -8.22
N ASN A 132 11.20 -0.44 -8.25
CA ASN A 132 10.76 0.83 -7.67
C ASN A 132 10.68 0.67 -6.14
N PRO A 133 11.65 1.22 -5.37
CA PRO A 133 11.66 1.04 -3.92
C PRO A 133 10.55 1.82 -3.22
N HIS A 134 9.95 2.80 -3.91
CA HIS A 134 8.88 3.66 -3.39
C HIS A 134 7.55 3.43 -4.10
N PHE A 135 7.31 2.21 -4.57
CA PHE A 135 6.05 1.86 -5.24
C PHE A 135 4.81 2.15 -4.37
N PHE A 136 4.93 2.01 -3.05
CA PHE A 136 3.87 2.32 -2.08
C PHE A 136 4.01 3.70 -1.44
N GLY A 137 4.98 4.51 -1.85
CA GLY A 137 5.25 5.82 -1.22
C GLY A 137 4.08 6.80 -1.33
N ASN A 138 3.30 6.70 -2.41
CA ASN A 138 2.03 7.40 -2.61
C ASN A 138 1.04 6.51 -3.36
N LEU A 139 -0.19 6.37 -2.86
CA LEU A 139 -1.28 5.66 -3.55
C LEU A 139 -2.07 6.63 -4.45
N ASP A 140 -1.44 7.04 -5.55
CA ASP A 140 -1.94 8.02 -6.52
C ASP A 140 -2.60 7.39 -7.77
N THR A 141 -2.56 6.06 -7.89
CA THR A 141 -3.05 5.30 -9.03
C THR A 141 -3.81 4.05 -8.57
N GLU A 142 -4.78 3.62 -9.36
CA GLU A 142 -5.58 2.42 -9.07
C GLU A 142 -4.68 1.18 -8.94
N GLU A 143 -3.64 1.06 -9.77
CA GLU A 143 -2.68 -0.05 -9.71
C GLU A 143 -1.96 -0.13 -8.35
N ARG A 144 -1.48 0.99 -7.83
CA ARG A 144 -0.80 1.02 -6.52
C ARG A 144 -1.78 0.71 -5.38
N GLY A 145 -2.99 1.28 -5.44
CA GLY A 145 -4.06 0.97 -4.49
C GLY A 145 -4.42 -0.52 -4.50
N TYR A 146 -4.57 -1.10 -5.69
CA TYR A 146 -4.83 -2.52 -5.87
C TYR A 146 -3.75 -3.40 -5.24
N TRP A 147 -2.48 -3.16 -5.55
CA TRP A 147 -1.40 -3.96 -4.97
C TRP A 147 -1.25 -3.76 -3.46
N PHE A 148 -1.57 -2.57 -2.94
CA PHE A 148 -1.60 -2.36 -1.50
C PHE A 148 -2.68 -3.23 -0.84
N GLY A 149 -3.90 -3.21 -1.40
CA GLY A 149 -4.98 -4.11 -0.97
C GLY A 149 -4.60 -5.58 -1.02
N PHE A 150 -3.95 -6.00 -2.10
CA PHE A 150 -3.47 -7.37 -2.28
C PHE A 150 -2.42 -7.76 -1.22
N MET A 151 -1.51 -6.84 -0.88
CA MET A 151 -0.54 -7.03 0.20
C MET A 151 -1.22 -7.19 1.57
N LEU A 152 -2.29 -6.44 1.84
CA LEU A 152 -3.05 -6.57 3.09
C LEU A 152 -3.65 -7.98 3.26
N ALA A 153 -4.07 -8.62 2.17
CA ALA A 153 -4.56 -10.00 2.16
C ALA A 153 -3.41 -11.03 2.17
N ASP A 154 -2.80 -11.29 1.01
CA ASP A 154 -1.84 -12.39 0.79
C ASP A 154 -0.36 -11.99 0.98
N GLY A 155 -0.08 -10.71 1.20
CA GLY A 155 1.26 -10.23 1.48
C GLY A 155 1.75 -10.59 2.88
N SER A 156 3.06 -10.77 3.01
CA SER A 156 3.76 -10.95 4.29
C SER A 156 5.05 -10.15 4.33
N ILE A 157 5.38 -9.61 5.52
CA ILE A 157 6.65 -8.93 5.77
C ILE A 157 7.33 -9.60 6.95
N THR A 158 8.57 -10.04 6.76
CA THR A 158 9.41 -10.55 7.85
C THR A 158 10.42 -9.49 8.21
N LEU A 159 10.26 -8.89 9.39
CA LEU A 159 11.25 -8.08 10.08
C LEU A 159 12.12 -9.02 10.92
N GLY A 160 13.27 -9.48 10.40
CA GLY A 160 14.09 -10.49 11.10
C GLY A 160 14.36 -10.19 12.59
N GLY A 161 14.39 -11.22 13.44
CA GLY A 161 14.68 -11.12 14.88
C GLY A 161 16.17 -11.16 15.23
N ASP A 162 16.52 -10.48 16.32
CA ASP A 162 17.83 -10.27 16.97
C ASP A 162 19.07 -10.14 16.05
N ASP A 163 19.68 -8.96 16.09
CA ASP A 163 20.89 -8.49 15.40
C ASP A 163 20.82 -8.27 13.88
N ARG A 164 19.80 -8.81 13.18
CA ARG A 164 19.65 -8.64 11.72
C ARG A 164 18.20 -8.42 11.29
N VAL A 165 17.76 -7.16 11.34
CA VAL A 165 16.53 -6.72 10.68
C VAL A 165 16.63 -7.04 9.18
N ARG A 166 15.71 -7.88 8.71
CA ARG A 166 15.49 -8.16 7.28
C ARG A 166 14.24 -7.38 6.89
N TYR A 167 14.25 -6.65 5.79
CA TYR A 167 13.06 -5.96 5.28
C TYR A 167 12.46 -6.79 4.16
N GLN A 168 12.13 -8.05 4.48
CA GLN A 168 11.77 -9.05 3.48
C GLN A 168 10.26 -9.04 3.23
N ILE A 169 9.89 -8.82 1.97
CA ILE A 169 8.51 -8.87 1.47
C ILE A 169 8.34 -10.21 0.76
N SER A 170 7.24 -10.91 1.04
CA SER A 170 6.87 -12.15 0.34
C SER A 170 5.39 -12.22 0.04
N ILE A 171 5.06 -12.74 -1.15
CA ILE A 171 3.72 -13.18 -1.54
C ILE A 171 3.83 -14.63 -1.97
N GLU A 172 2.93 -15.48 -1.50
CA GLU A 172 2.84 -16.86 -1.91
C GLU A 172 1.38 -17.22 -2.20
N LEU A 173 1.13 -17.75 -3.39
CA LEU A 173 -0.20 -18.07 -3.89
C LEU A 173 -0.22 -19.51 -4.40
N SER A 174 -1.43 -20.06 -4.56
CA SER A 174 -1.61 -21.30 -5.32
C SER A 174 -1.07 -21.12 -6.74
N ILE A 175 -0.49 -22.18 -7.32
CA ILE A 175 0.12 -22.15 -8.66
C ILE A 175 -0.84 -21.62 -9.75
N LYS A 176 -2.15 -21.84 -9.59
CA LYS A 176 -3.18 -21.33 -10.50
C LYS A 176 -3.24 -19.79 -10.59
N ASP A 177 -2.75 -19.12 -9.55
CA ASP A 177 -2.73 -17.66 -9.42
C ASP A 177 -1.33 -17.08 -9.68
N LYS A 178 -0.38 -17.87 -10.22
CA LYS A 178 0.99 -17.44 -10.55
C LYS A 178 1.05 -16.18 -11.42
N GLU A 179 0.09 -16.00 -12.32
CA GLU A 179 0.01 -14.82 -13.19
C GLU A 179 -0.09 -13.52 -12.38
N GLN A 180 -0.65 -13.55 -11.17
CA GLN A 180 -0.68 -12.38 -10.29
C GLN A 180 0.70 -12.02 -9.76
N LEU A 181 1.56 -13.00 -9.52
CA LEU A 181 2.96 -12.70 -9.17
C LEU A 181 3.69 -12.09 -10.37
N VAL A 182 3.39 -12.53 -11.59
CA VAL A 182 3.95 -11.91 -12.81
C VAL A 182 3.52 -10.45 -12.91
N LYS A 183 2.22 -10.16 -12.78
CA LYS A 183 1.70 -8.79 -12.78
C LYS A 183 2.33 -7.95 -11.66
N PHE A 184 2.36 -8.45 -10.42
CA PHE A 184 2.94 -7.74 -9.28
C PHE A 184 4.41 -7.41 -9.51
N THR A 185 5.21 -8.40 -9.93
CA THR A 185 6.63 -8.20 -10.18
C THR A 185 6.88 -7.19 -11.29
N ASN A 186 6.09 -7.22 -12.37
CA ASN A 186 6.16 -6.20 -13.42
C ASN A 186 5.81 -4.80 -12.89
N SER A 187 4.71 -4.66 -12.13
CA SER A 187 4.26 -3.36 -11.57
C SER A 187 5.33 -2.71 -10.68
N ILE A 188 6.00 -3.51 -9.83
CA ILE A 188 7.04 -2.99 -8.94
C ILE A 188 8.44 -2.95 -9.59
N GLY A 189 8.60 -3.44 -10.81
CA GLY A 189 9.90 -3.53 -11.50
C GLY A 189 10.84 -4.62 -10.97
N LEU A 190 10.30 -5.64 -10.30
CA LEU A 190 11.05 -6.85 -9.91
C LEU A 190 11.15 -7.82 -11.09
N LYS A 191 12.28 -8.51 -11.25
CA LYS A 191 12.45 -9.51 -12.32
C LYS A 191 11.51 -10.69 -12.08
N THR A 192 10.70 -11.06 -13.08
CA THR A 192 9.81 -12.24 -13.04
C THR A 192 10.56 -13.54 -12.77
N ALA A 193 11.84 -13.64 -13.14
CA ALA A 193 12.72 -14.77 -12.79
C ALA A 193 12.93 -14.99 -11.27
N LYS A 194 12.45 -14.06 -10.43
CA LYS A 194 12.40 -14.21 -8.96
C LYS A 194 11.20 -15.01 -8.48
N ILE A 195 10.23 -15.28 -9.35
CA ILE A 195 9.09 -16.13 -9.02
C ILE A 195 9.60 -17.56 -8.95
N GLY A 196 9.51 -18.14 -7.75
CA GLY A 196 9.80 -19.53 -7.50
C GLY A 196 8.51 -20.35 -7.45
N GLU A 197 8.65 -21.65 -7.63
CA GLU A 197 7.58 -22.62 -7.45
C GLU A 197 8.03 -23.65 -6.42
N ARG A 198 7.09 -24.13 -5.61
CA ARG A 198 7.35 -25.21 -4.65
C ARG A 198 6.08 -25.97 -4.36
N THR A 199 6.22 -27.26 -4.05
CA THR A 199 5.14 -28.07 -3.49
C THR A 199 5.20 -28.00 -1.97
N ARG A 200 4.07 -27.75 -1.33
CA ARG A 200 3.90 -27.83 0.14
C ARG A 200 3.03 -29.03 0.47
N THR A 201 3.52 -29.88 1.36
CA THR A 201 2.70 -30.96 1.92
C THR A 201 2.09 -30.49 3.24
N ILE A 202 0.77 -30.45 3.32
CA ILE A 202 0.03 -30.09 4.53
C ILE A 202 -0.95 -31.21 4.83
N GLU A 203 -0.81 -31.84 6.00
CA GLU A 203 -1.60 -33.00 6.41
C GLU A 203 -1.64 -34.14 5.37
N GLY A 204 -0.52 -34.34 4.66
CA GLY A 204 -0.40 -35.39 3.63
C GLY A 204 -0.95 -35.03 2.26
N VAL A 205 -1.54 -33.83 2.09
CA VAL A 205 -1.99 -33.30 0.80
C VAL A 205 -0.95 -32.36 0.24
N GLU A 206 -0.61 -32.53 -1.04
CA GLU A 206 0.35 -31.69 -1.76
C GLU A 206 -0.35 -30.50 -2.43
N TYR A 207 0.24 -29.32 -2.27
CA TYR A 207 -0.22 -28.07 -2.85
C TYR A 207 0.92 -27.43 -3.64
N ASP A 208 0.71 -27.23 -4.93
CA ASP A 208 1.64 -26.47 -5.75
C ASP A 208 1.44 -24.98 -5.54
N MET A 209 2.53 -24.32 -5.17
CA MET A 209 2.56 -22.91 -4.79
C MET A 209 3.54 -22.17 -5.70
N ALA A 210 3.19 -20.94 -6.05
CA ALA A 210 4.12 -19.97 -6.60
C ALA A 210 4.40 -18.91 -5.54
N TYR A 211 5.65 -18.43 -5.48
CA TYR A 211 6.02 -17.42 -4.50
C TYR A 211 7.02 -16.42 -5.09
N VAL A 212 7.03 -15.22 -4.52
CA VAL A 212 8.08 -14.22 -4.75
C VAL A 212 8.53 -13.65 -3.42
N THR A 213 9.84 -13.54 -3.24
CA THR A 213 10.45 -13.00 -2.03
C THR A 213 11.61 -12.08 -2.39
N PHE A 214 11.64 -10.88 -1.81
CA PHE A 214 12.69 -9.90 -2.02
C PHE A 214 12.87 -9.02 -0.78
N THR A 215 13.93 -8.21 -0.74
CA THR A 215 14.21 -7.30 0.38
C THR A 215 14.26 -5.87 -0.10
N CYS A 216 13.49 -4.99 0.53
CA CYS A 216 13.44 -3.57 0.20
C CYS A 216 13.00 -2.78 1.44
N LYS A 217 13.94 -2.12 2.13
CA LYS A 217 13.62 -1.31 3.32
C LYS A 217 12.66 -0.17 3.00
N PRO A 218 12.89 0.67 1.96
CA PRO A 218 12.00 1.79 1.68
C PRO A 218 10.56 1.34 1.41
N MET A 219 10.37 0.27 0.63
CA MET A 219 9.03 -0.27 0.37
C MET A 219 8.32 -0.79 1.63
N VAL A 220 9.07 -1.42 2.55
CA VAL A 220 8.51 -1.85 3.85
C VAL A 220 8.15 -0.65 4.72
N ASP A 221 8.95 0.42 4.68
CA ASP A 221 8.66 1.66 5.41
C ASP A 221 7.43 2.37 4.83
N ASP A 222 7.28 2.42 3.50
CA ASP A 222 6.07 2.93 2.84
C ASP A 222 4.83 2.14 3.26
N LEU A 223 4.90 0.80 3.23
CA LEU A 223 3.82 -0.07 3.71
C LEU A 223 3.49 0.18 5.18
N ARG A 224 4.50 0.40 6.04
CA ARG A 224 4.28 0.78 7.44
C ARG A 224 3.50 2.09 7.53
N ASN A 225 3.93 3.11 6.80
CA ASN A 225 3.30 4.44 6.82
C ASN A 225 1.84 4.40 6.34
N LEU A 226 1.50 3.46 5.45
CA LEU A 226 0.13 3.24 4.99
C LEU A 226 -0.75 2.47 6.01
N GLY A 227 -0.18 1.94 7.09
CA GLY A 227 -0.90 1.20 8.14
C GLY A 227 -0.89 -0.33 7.99
N TYR A 228 0.05 -0.89 7.21
CA TYR A 228 0.09 -2.34 6.93
C TYR A 228 0.20 -3.21 8.19
N PHE A 229 1.03 -2.83 9.17
CA PHE A 229 1.28 -3.66 10.34
C PHE A 229 0.09 -3.65 11.30
N GLU A 230 -0.47 -2.46 11.53
CA GLU A 230 -1.69 -2.24 12.31
C GLU A 230 -2.86 -3.05 11.73
N PHE A 231 -2.97 -3.08 10.39
CA PHE A 231 -3.94 -3.90 9.70
C PHE A 231 -3.70 -5.41 9.92
N LYS A 232 -2.46 -5.88 9.76
CA LYS A 232 -2.11 -7.30 9.94
C LYS A 232 -2.30 -7.78 11.38
N ASP A 233 -2.23 -6.87 12.35
CA ASP A 233 -2.54 -7.11 13.76
C ASP A 233 -4.05 -7.11 14.07
N GLY A 234 -4.90 -6.90 13.05
CA GLY A 234 -6.37 -6.96 13.16
C GLY A 234 -7.04 -5.61 13.39
N GLY A 235 -6.33 -4.50 13.13
CA GLY A 235 -6.87 -3.14 13.20
C GLY A 235 -7.63 -2.71 11.94
N ARG A 236 -8.30 -1.56 12.04
CA ARG A 236 -8.88 -0.84 10.88
C ARG A 236 -7.76 -0.25 10.02
N LEU A 237 -8.06 0.01 8.75
CA LEU A 237 -7.16 0.75 7.87
C LEU A 237 -7.45 2.26 8.00
N SER A 238 -6.74 2.93 8.89
CA SER A 238 -6.99 4.34 9.26
C SER A 238 -6.90 5.30 8.06
N SER A 239 -6.08 4.96 7.08
CA SER A 239 -5.80 5.79 5.91
C SER A 239 -6.84 5.63 4.79
N LEU A 240 -7.72 4.62 4.85
CA LEU A 240 -8.65 4.32 3.76
C LEU A 240 -9.61 5.48 3.49
N GLU A 241 -10.22 6.01 4.54
CA GLU A 241 -11.33 6.96 4.45
C GLU A 241 -10.90 8.35 3.94
N SER A 242 -9.60 8.67 4.02
CA SER A 242 -9.01 9.93 3.54
C SER A 242 -8.47 9.85 2.11
N MET A 243 -8.42 8.66 1.50
CA MET A 243 -7.93 8.48 0.13
C MET A 243 -8.99 8.85 -0.91
N PRO A 244 -8.61 9.18 -2.16
CA PRO A 244 -9.54 9.32 -3.26
C PRO A 244 -10.37 8.05 -3.48
N TYR A 245 -11.66 8.20 -3.81
CA TYR A 245 -12.62 7.09 -3.86
C TYR A 245 -12.20 5.95 -4.81
N ASN A 246 -11.63 6.26 -5.97
CA ASN A 246 -11.07 5.28 -6.92
C ASN A 246 -9.89 4.48 -6.34
N ILE A 247 -9.07 5.10 -5.49
CA ILE A 247 -7.97 4.43 -4.79
C ILE A 247 -8.54 3.49 -3.73
N GLN A 248 -9.52 3.94 -2.94
CA GLN A 248 -10.19 3.10 -1.95
C GLN A 248 -10.78 1.84 -2.60
N LYS A 249 -11.52 2.00 -3.71
CA LYS A 249 -12.07 0.87 -4.48
C LYS A 249 -10.99 -0.09 -4.96
N SER A 250 -9.85 0.43 -5.42
CA SER A 250 -8.73 -0.40 -5.83
C SER A 250 -8.16 -1.22 -4.67
N ILE A 251 -8.00 -0.61 -3.49
CA ILE A 251 -7.56 -1.30 -2.27
C ILE A 251 -8.53 -2.42 -1.91
N ILE A 252 -9.83 -2.15 -1.92
CA ILE A 252 -10.86 -3.16 -1.60
C ILE A 252 -10.85 -4.28 -2.63
N LEU A 253 -10.69 -3.97 -3.92
CA LEU A 253 -10.58 -4.98 -4.97
C LEU A 253 -9.33 -5.85 -4.82
N GLY A 254 -8.18 -5.24 -4.52
CA GLY A 254 -6.94 -5.96 -4.26
C GLY A 254 -7.07 -6.89 -3.06
N PHE A 255 -7.70 -6.41 -1.99
CA PHE A 255 -7.98 -7.22 -0.80
C PHE A 255 -8.94 -8.37 -1.12
N PHE A 256 -10.01 -8.11 -1.90
CA PHE A 256 -10.92 -9.14 -2.38
C PHE A 256 -10.22 -10.19 -3.26
N ASP A 257 -9.26 -9.78 -4.10
CA ASP A 257 -8.53 -10.73 -4.92
C ASP A 257 -7.64 -11.69 -4.11
N GLY A 258 -7.25 -11.32 -2.89
CA GLY A 258 -6.71 -12.26 -1.91
C GLY A 258 -7.81 -12.99 -1.12
N ASP A 259 -8.55 -12.28 -0.27
CA ASP A 259 -9.47 -12.83 0.75
C ASP A 259 -10.93 -13.03 0.30
N GLY A 260 -11.25 -12.69 -0.95
CA GLY A 260 -12.60 -12.80 -1.53
C GLY A 260 -12.94 -14.18 -2.09
N LEU A 261 -14.24 -14.47 -2.17
CA LEU A 261 -14.78 -15.72 -2.72
C LEU A 261 -15.14 -15.56 -4.19
N GLN A 262 -14.57 -16.42 -5.04
CA GLN A 262 -14.88 -16.43 -6.47
C GLN A 262 -16.37 -16.65 -6.74
N GLY A 263 -16.94 -15.86 -7.65
CA GLY A 263 -18.35 -15.92 -8.04
C GLY A 263 -19.32 -15.34 -7.01
N ARG A 264 -18.80 -14.65 -5.99
CA ARG A 264 -19.59 -13.99 -4.94
C ARG A 264 -19.03 -12.60 -4.68
N SER A 265 -19.84 -11.70 -4.14
CA SER A 265 -19.40 -10.39 -3.62
C SER A 265 -18.88 -10.49 -2.17
N GLU A 266 -18.41 -11.67 -1.74
CA GLU A 266 -18.10 -11.95 -0.33
C GLU A 266 -16.60 -11.87 -0.07
N ILE A 267 -16.21 -11.10 0.95
CA ILE A 267 -14.87 -11.11 1.55
C ILE A 267 -14.92 -12.00 2.79
N ALA A 268 -13.96 -12.91 2.94
CA ALA A 268 -13.78 -13.71 4.15
C ALA A 268 -12.41 -13.45 4.77
N SER A 269 -12.37 -12.86 5.97
CA SER A 269 -11.11 -12.49 6.62
C SER A 269 -11.14 -12.69 8.13
N SER A 270 -9.95 -12.83 8.72
CA SER A 270 -9.79 -12.85 10.19
C SER A 270 -9.71 -11.44 10.78
N ASN A 271 -9.48 -10.41 9.96
CA ASN A 271 -9.55 -9.02 10.39
C ASN A 271 -11.02 -8.53 10.37
N VAL A 272 -11.76 -8.84 11.44
CA VAL A 272 -13.17 -8.46 11.58
C VAL A 272 -13.38 -6.93 11.66
N GLN A 273 -12.41 -6.20 12.21
CA GLN A 273 -12.48 -4.75 12.33
C GLN A 273 -12.52 -4.06 10.97
N PHE A 274 -11.75 -4.58 10.01
CA PHE A 274 -11.80 -4.10 8.63
C PHE A 274 -13.14 -4.37 7.96
N LEU A 275 -13.77 -5.54 8.19
CA LEU A 275 -15.09 -5.82 7.65
C LEU A 275 -16.16 -4.86 8.22
N TYR A 276 -16.11 -4.57 9.52
CA TYR A 276 -16.98 -3.54 10.11
C TYR A 276 -16.71 -2.15 9.56
N GLN A 277 -15.44 -1.79 9.33
CA GLN A 277 -15.08 -0.53 8.68
C GLN A 277 -15.72 -0.40 7.31
N LEU A 278 -15.58 -1.43 6.45
CA LEU A 278 -16.21 -1.42 5.12
C LEU A 278 -17.73 -1.31 5.23
N LYS A 279 -18.33 -2.05 6.16
CA LYS A 279 -19.78 -2.02 6.37
C LYS A 279 -20.28 -0.62 6.74
N GLU A 280 -19.64 0.00 7.72
CA GLU A 280 -20.02 1.32 8.23
C GLU A 280 -19.80 2.41 7.19
N TYR A 281 -18.60 2.48 6.60
CA TYR A 281 -18.20 3.57 5.72
C TYR A 281 -18.96 3.56 4.38
N TYR A 282 -19.20 2.36 3.82
CA TYR A 282 -19.93 2.21 2.55
C TYR A 282 -21.42 1.92 2.74
N ASN A 283 -21.93 2.01 3.98
CA ASN A 283 -23.31 1.71 4.33
C ASN A 283 -23.81 0.35 3.78
N ILE A 284 -22.98 -0.69 3.88
CA ILE A 284 -23.31 -2.00 3.34
C ILE A 284 -24.40 -2.63 4.21
N LYS A 285 -25.57 -2.92 3.64
CA LYS A 285 -26.72 -3.48 4.37
C LYS A 285 -26.45 -4.88 4.96
N TYR A 286 -25.62 -5.68 4.31
CA TYR A 286 -25.36 -7.06 4.73
C TYR A 286 -24.61 -7.14 6.07
N PRO A 287 -24.95 -8.10 6.95
CA PRO A 287 -24.28 -8.23 8.24
C PRO A 287 -22.89 -8.85 8.09
N VAL A 288 -21.96 -8.43 8.96
CA VAL A 288 -20.73 -9.19 9.20
C VAL A 288 -21.12 -10.42 10.01
N THR A 289 -20.82 -11.61 9.48
CA THR A 289 -21.19 -12.87 10.14
C THR A 289 -19.96 -13.73 10.39
N LEU A 290 -19.94 -14.44 11.51
CA LEU A 290 -18.94 -15.49 11.74
C LEU A 290 -19.15 -16.57 10.68
N LYS A 291 -18.07 -17.02 10.05
CA LYS A 291 -18.08 -18.20 9.19
C LYS A 291 -18.20 -19.45 10.07
N VAL A 292 -19.42 -19.73 10.52
CA VAL A 292 -19.76 -20.95 11.27
C VAL A 292 -19.80 -22.11 10.28
N GLY A 293 -19.11 -23.20 10.60
CA GLY A 293 -18.96 -24.33 9.69
C GLY A 293 -17.60 -24.30 8.98
N LEU A 294 -16.63 -24.97 9.59
CA LEU A 294 -15.79 -25.84 8.79
C LEU A 294 -16.71 -26.96 8.26
N ASP A 295 -17.58 -26.65 7.30
CA ASP A 295 -18.44 -27.64 6.67
C ASP A 295 -17.55 -28.70 6.02
N ALA A 296 -18.05 -29.93 5.88
CA ALA A 296 -17.32 -31.02 5.24
C ALA A 296 -16.73 -30.60 3.87
N ASP A 297 -17.42 -29.72 3.13
CA ASP A 297 -16.95 -29.15 1.87
C ASP A 297 -15.78 -28.16 2.03
N TYR A 298 -15.77 -27.32 3.07
CA TYR A 298 -14.62 -26.44 3.34
C TYR A 298 -13.43 -27.24 3.83
N ILE A 299 -13.63 -28.23 4.72
CA ILE A 299 -12.56 -29.14 5.18
C ILE A 299 -12.00 -29.95 4.01
N SER A 300 -12.85 -30.42 3.08
CA SER A 300 -12.39 -31.17 1.90
C SER A 300 -11.51 -30.33 0.96
N ASN A 301 -11.76 -29.02 0.87
CA ASN A 301 -11.01 -28.10 0.01
C ASN A 301 -9.92 -27.31 0.74
N ASN A 302 -9.93 -27.30 2.08
CA ASN A 302 -9.02 -26.58 2.96
C ASN A 302 -8.87 -27.37 4.28
N PRO A 303 -8.02 -28.41 4.32
CA PRO A 303 -7.91 -29.32 5.46
C PRO A 303 -7.38 -28.65 6.74
N ILE A 304 -6.80 -27.46 6.61
CA ILE A 304 -6.22 -26.72 7.74
C ILE A 304 -7.31 -26.00 8.52
N LYS A 305 -7.44 -26.33 9.81
CA LYS A 305 -8.25 -25.55 10.74
C LYS A 305 -7.66 -24.13 10.89
N PRO A 306 -8.45 -23.06 10.67
CA PRO A 306 -8.03 -21.70 10.93
C PRO A 306 -7.57 -21.54 12.38
N THR A 307 -6.43 -20.88 12.58
CA THR A 307 -5.94 -20.52 13.93
C THR A 307 -6.71 -19.36 14.54
N LYS A 308 -7.45 -18.61 13.71
CA LYS A 308 -8.31 -17.48 14.09
C LYS A 308 -9.70 -17.68 13.51
N ASN A 309 -10.71 -17.11 14.18
CA ASN A 309 -12.05 -17.00 13.63
C ASN A 309 -12.02 -16.23 12.31
N VAL A 310 -12.77 -16.71 11.32
CA VAL A 310 -12.94 -16.05 10.02
C VAL A 310 -14.36 -15.51 9.96
N TYR A 311 -14.49 -14.25 9.54
CA TYR A 311 -15.75 -13.56 9.37
C TYR A 311 -15.96 -13.29 7.89
N ARG A 312 -17.23 -13.10 7.50
CA ARG A 312 -17.60 -12.80 6.12
C ARG A 312 -18.49 -11.56 6.03
N LEU A 313 -18.32 -10.82 4.95
CA LEU A 313 -19.16 -9.69 4.57
C LEU A 313 -19.44 -9.77 3.06
N SER A 314 -20.73 -9.76 2.69
CA SER A 314 -21.14 -9.52 1.31
C SER A 314 -21.15 -8.02 1.04
N LEU A 315 -20.50 -7.60 -0.04
CA LEU A 315 -20.43 -6.22 -0.49
C LEU A 315 -21.70 -5.76 -1.23
N GLY A 316 -22.51 -6.70 -1.71
CA GLY A 316 -23.57 -6.42 -2.69
C GLY A 316 -23.04 -6.46 -4.13
N ALA A 317 -23.90 -6.83 -5.07
CA ALA A 317 -23.60 -6.91 -6.49
C ALA A 317 -23.24 -5.54 -7.07
N THR A 318 -23.99 -4.49 -6.75
CA THR A 318 -23.74 -3.14 -7.30
C THR A 318 -22.38 -2.62 -6.88
N PHE A 319 -22.07 -2.64 -5.58
CA PHE A 319 -20.77 -2.16 -5.11
C PHE A 319 -19.62 -3.03 -5.63
N PHE A 320 -19.79 -4.36 -5.63
CA PHE A 320 -18.78 -5.27 -6.16
C PHE A 320 -18.48 -5.04 -7.65
N ASN A 321 -19.51 -4.86 -8.49
CA ASN A 321 -19.34 -4.55 -9.90
C ASN A 321 -18.63 -3.20 -10.10
N ASP A 322 -18.91 -2.20 -9.26
CA ASP A 322 -18.20 -0.92 -9.27
C ASP A 322 -16.70 -1.07 -8.92
N LEU A 323 -16.36 -1.98 -7.99
CA LEU A 323 -14.95 -2.35 -7.75
C LEU A 323 -14.31 -2.95 -9.00
N LEU A 324 -14.97 -3.89 -9.66
CA LEU A 324 -14.47 -4.53 -10.88
C LEU A 324 -14.25 -3.52 -12.01
N ASN A 325 -15.19 -2.58 -12.19
CA ASN A 325 -15.08 -1.52 -13.21
C ASN A 325 -13.93 -0.54 -12.92
N ASN A 326 -13.61 -0.32 -11.64
CA ASN A 326 -12.59 0.65 -11.23
C ASN A 326 -11.17 0.28 -11.67
N TYR A 327 -10.82 -1.01 -11.66
CA TYR A 327 -9.48 -1.46 -12.05
C TYR A 327 -9.53 -2.74 -12.88
N GLY A 328 -9.18 -2.64 -14.16
CA GLY A 328 -9.32 -3.72 -15.15
C GLY A 328 -8.34 -4.89 -15.00
N ASN A 329 -7.18 -4.66 -14.37
CA ASN A 329 -6.07 -5.63 -14.37
C ASN A 329 -6.04 -6.56 -13.14
N SER A 330 -7.15 -6.65 -12.41
CA SER A 330 -7.32 -7.53 -11.24
C SER A 330 -7.33 -9.04 -11.61
N MET A 331 -7.53 -9.94 -10.65
CA MET A 331 -7.47 -11.40 -10.81
C MET A 331 -8.56 -11.94 -11.72
N GLU A 332 -8.19 -12.34 -12.94
CA GLU A 332 -9.12 -12.76 -13.99
C GLU A 332 -10.19 -13.75 -13.51
N ARG A 333 -9.78 -14.82 -12.81
CA ARG A 333 -10.73 -15.85 -12.33
C ARG A 333 -11.80 -15.31 -11.36
N LYS A 334 -11.53 -14.21 -10.65
CA LYS A 334 -12.43 -13.60 -9.66
C LYS A 334 -13.24 -12.44 -10.25
N ARG A 335 -12.93 -11.98 -11.46
CA ARG A 335 -13.64 -10.89 -12.16
C ARG A 335 -14.95 -11.37 -12.79
N ILE A 336 -15.94 -11.68 -11.95
CA ILE A 336 -17.26 -12.15 -12.37
C ILE A 336 -18.30 -11.09 -12.00
N PHE A 337 -18.82 -10.37 -13.00
CA PHE A 337 -19.91 -9.42 -12.78
C PHE A 337 -21.17 -10.13 -12.29
N LEU A 338 -21.78 -9.56 -11.26
CA LEU A 338 -22.97 -10.12 -10.61
C LEU A 338 -24.22 -9.39 -11.08
N ASP A 339 -25.36 -10.09 -11.06
CA ASP A 339 -26.66 -9.46 -11.32
C ASP A 339 -27.04 -8.51 -10.18
N GLU A 340 -27.24 -7.24 -10.52
CA GLU A 340 -27.57 -6.16 -9.59
C GLU A 340 -29.06 -6.09 -9.28
N TYR A 341 -29.89 -6.95 -9.89
CA TYR A 341 -31.35 -6.93 -9.75
C TYR A 341 -31.79 -6.78 -8.30
N ARG A 342 -31.22 -7.58 -7.38
CA ARG A 342 -31.61 -7.58 -5.96
C ARG A 342 -31.24 -6.26 -5.27
N ASP A 343 -30.06 -5.72 -5.55
CA ASP A 343 -29.63 -4.47 -4.95
C ASP A 343 -30.43 -3.28 -5.46
N LYS A 344 -30.68 -3.25 -6.78
CA LYS A 344 -31.56 -2.26 -7.39
C LYS A 344 -33.00 -2.36 -6.89
N TYR A 345 -33.50 -3.57 -6.64
CA TYR A 345 -34.83 -3.79 -6.08
C TYR A 345 -34.92 -3.27 -4.63
N ASP A 346 -33.94 -3.60 -3.79
CA ASP A 346 -33.92 -3.15 -2.39
C ASP A 346 -33.78 -1.61 -2.29
N LEU A 347 -32.94 -0.99 -3.14
CA LEU A 347 -32.82 0.47 -3.20
C LEU A 347 -34.13 1.13 -3.65
N LEU A 348 -34.80 0.57 -4.68
CA LEU A 348 -36.09 1.07 -5.13
C LEU A 348 -37.13 1.04 -4.00
N ASN A 349 -37.19 -0.07 -3.27
CA ASN A 349 -38.08 -0.23 -2.12
C ASN A 349 -37.83 0.88 -1.06
N GLU A 350 -36.57 1.13 -0.70
CA GLU A 350 -36.19 2.17 0.25
C GLU A 350 -36.54 3.59 -0.23
N LEU A 351 -36.25 3.92 -1.49
CA LEU A 351 -36.50 5.25 -2.06
C LEU A 351 -37.99 5.57 -2.22
N VAL A 352 -38.80 4.58 -2.57
CA VAL A 352 -40.25 4.74 -2.70
C VAL A 352 -40.90 4.86 -1.31
N GLY A 353 -40.36 4.14 -0.31
CA GLY A 353 -40.71 4.29 1.10
C GLY A 353 -42.01 3.61 1.53
N ASN A 354 -43.11 3.75 0.78
CA ASN A 354 -44.37 3.05 1.09
C ASN A 354 -45.34 2.94 -0.10
N ALA A 355 -46.36 2.08 0.06
CA ALA A 355 -47.34 1.77 -0.98
C ALA A 355 -48.22 2.95 -1.41
N GLU A 356 -48.54 3.88 -0.49
CA GLU A 356 -49.34 5.07 -0.82
C GLU A 356 -48.58 6.02 -1.75
N LEU A 357 -47.30 6.28 -1.46
CA LEU A 357 -46.41 7.04 -2.32
C LEU A 357 -46.25 6.37 -3.67
N LEU A 358 -46.03 5.04 -3.69
CA LEU A 358 -45.90 4.29 -4.94
C LEU A 358 -47.17 4.41 -5.80
N GLN A 359 -48.35 4.26 -5.19
CA GLN A 359 -49.63 4.40 -5.87
C GLN A 359 -49.80 5.80 -6.46
N ASN A 360 -49.43 6.84 -5.70
CA ASN A 360 -49.48 8.22 -6.17
C ASN A 360 -48.53 8.44 -7.37
N MET A 361 -47.31 7.89 -7.30
CA MET A 361 -46.34 7.96 -8.40
C MET A 361 -46.89 7.32 -9.67
N VAL A 362 -47.38 6.07 -9.63
CA VAL A 362 -47.90 5.39 -10.84
C VAL A 362 -49.21 5.98 -11.37
N ASN A 363 -49.95 6.75 -10.55
CA ASN A 363 -51.10 7.50 -11.01
C ASN A 363 -50.72 8.76 -11.78
N ASN A 364 -49.57 9.37 -11.46
CA ASN A 364 -49.13 10.62 -12.06
C ASN A 364 -48.09 10.44 -13.16
N PHE A 365 -47.36 9.32 -13.19
CA PHE A 365 -46.27 9.10 -14.14
C PHE A 365 -46.26 7.67 -14.70
N PRO A 366 -45.89 7.49 -15.98
CA PRO A 366 -45.68 6.17 -16.56
C PRO A 366 -44.59 5.36 -15.81
N GLN A 367 -44.81 4.06 -15.65
CA GLN A 367 -43.82 3.16 -15.02
C GLN A 367 -42.46 3.20 -15.71
N SER A 368 -42.39 3.41 -17.02
CA SER A 368 -41.13 3.53 -17.75
C SER A 368 -40.33 4.77 -17.34
N TRP A 369 -40.99 5.89 -17.05
CA TRP A 369 -40.32 7.11 -16.59
C TRP A 369 -39.87 6.98 -15.15
N LEU A 370 -40.71 6.39 -14.30
CA LEU A 370 -40.36 6.13 -12.90
C LEU A 370 -39.18 5.15 -12.81
N ALA A 371 -39.20 4.07 -13.60
CA ALA A 371 -38.10 3.12 -13.64
C ALA A 371 -36.78 3.79 -14.06
N GLN A 372 -36.82 4.66 -15.08
CA GLN A 372 -35.66 5.44 -15.48
C GLN A 372 -35.19 6.42 -14.38
N HIS A 373 -36.12 7.09 -13.70
CA HIS A 373 -35.82 8.02 -12.62
C HIS A 373 -35.09 7.34 -11.45
N PHE A 374 -35.49 6.12 -11.11
CA PHE A 374 -34.88 5.32 -10.03
C PHE A 374 -33.70 4.45 -10.50
N ASP A 375 -33.23 4.60 -11.75
CA ASP A 375 -32.16 3.79 -12.36
C ASP A 375 -32.40 2.25 -12.27
N VAL A 376 -33.65 1.82 -12.50
CA VAL A 376 -34.04 0.41 -12.52
C VAL A 376 -34.66 0.01 -13.85
N ASN A 377 -34.64 -1.29 -14.16
CA ASN A 377 -35.41 -1.79 -15.30
C ASN A 377 -36.92 -1.69 -14.99
N VAL A 378 -37.73 -1.39 -16.01
CA VAL A 378 -39.20 -1.36 -15.92
C VAL A 378 -39.77 -2.63 -15.29
N LYS A 379 -39.18 -3.80 -15.57
CA LYS A 379 -39.60 -5.07 -14.96
C LYS A 379 -39.41 -5.09 -13.44
N THR A 380 -38.29 -4.54 -12.95
CA THR A 380 -38.00 -4.43 -11.51
C THR A 380 -39.01 -3.52 -10.82
N PHE A 381 -39.28 -2.36 -11.43
CA PHE A 381 -40.29 -1.42 -10.93
C PHE A 381 -41.69 -2.04 -10.91
N HIS A 382 -42.08 -2.66 -12.02
CA HIS A 382 -43.37 -3.34 -12.14
C HIS A 382 -43.55 -4.43 -11.08
N LYS A 383 -42.50 -5.20 -10.80
CA LYS A 383 -42.55 -6.23 -9.76
C LYS A 383 -42.80 -5.64 -8.38
N LEU A 384 -42.18 -4.51 -8.02
CA LEU A 384 -42.45 -3.82 -6.75
C LEU A 384 -43.93 -3.41 -6.67
N CYS A 385 -44.49 -2.87 -7.76
CA CYS A 385 -45.92 -2.54 -7.81
C CYS A 385 -46.81 -3.77 -7.55
N LEU A 386 -46.49 -4.92 -8.15
CA LEU A 386 -47.24 -6.16 -7.92
C LEU A 386 -47.11 -6.65 -6.48
N GLU A 387 -45.90 -6.66 -5.92
CA GLU A 387 -45.65 -7.11 -4.54
C GLU A 387 -46.35 -6.20 -3.50
N TRP A 388 -46.51 -4.91 -3.80
CA TRP A 388 -47.16 -3.93 -2.92
C TRP A 388 -48.65 -3.76 -3.17
N GLY A 389 -49.24 -4.57 -4.07
CA GLY A 389 -50.68 -4.52 -4.35
C GLY A 389 -51.13 -3.21 -5.00
N ILE A 390 -50.26 -2.56 -5.77
CA ILE A 390 -50.54 -1.29 -6.43
C ILE A 390 -51.51 -1.50 -7.59
N ASN A 391 -52.55 -0.67 -7.65
CA ASN A 391 -53.49 -0.65 -8.76
C ASN A 391 -52.82 0.01 -9.96
N LEU A 392 -52.42 -0.81 -10.93
CA LEU A 392 -51.80 -0.35 -12.17
C LEU A 392 -52.86 0.11 -13.16
N GLN A 393 -52.53 1.18 -13.88
CA GLN A 393 -53.39 1.73 -14.90
C GLN A 393 -53.39 0.84 -16.15
N ASP A 394 -54.56 0.68 -16.77
CA ASP A 394 -54.72 -0.13 -17.99
C ASP A 394 -53.94 0.46 -19.18
N ASN A 395 -53.69 -0.38 -20.19
CA ASN A 395 -52.91 -0.01 -21.39
C ASN A 395 -53.43 1.23 -22.15
N GLY A 396 -54.70 1.62 -21.96
CA GLY A 396 -55.31 2.81 -22.58
C GLY A 396 -55.29 4.08 -21.72
N TYR A 397 -54.79 4.03 -20.49
CA TYR A 397 -54.88 5.15 -19.54
C TYR A 397 -53.98 6.34 -19.92
N TRP A 398 -52.80 6.07 -20.48
CA TRP A 398 -51.79 7.08 -20.84
C TRP A 398 -52.02 7.59 -22.27
N THR A 399 -53.02 8.45 -22.45
CA THR A 399 -53.27 9.17 -23.70
C THR A 399 -52.21 10.26 -23.92
N LEU A 400 -52.08 10.76 -25.17
CA LEU A 400 -51.13 11.83 -25.50
C LEU A 400 -51.27 13.06 -24.59
N SER A 401 -52.51 13.53 -24.37
CA SER A 401 -52.79 14.66 -23.48
C SER A 401 -52.35 14.41 -22.03
N ARG A 402 -52.56 13.20 -21.50
CA ARG A 402 -52.10 12.86 -20.13
C ARG A 402 -50.58 12.72 -20.04
N LEU A 403 -49.93 12.24 -21.09
CA LEU A 403 -48.47 12.19 -21.17
C LEU A 403 -47.87 13.60 -21.21
N GLU A 404 -48.51 14.55 -21.89
CA GLU A 404 -48.11 15.96 -21.88
C GLU A 404 -48.24 16.58 -20.49
N GLU A 405 -49.39 16.41 -19.81
CA GLU A 405 -49.59 16.85 -18.42
C GLU A 405 -48.58 16.22 -17.45
N ALA A 406 -48.35 14.91 -17.56
CA ALA A 406 -47.38 14.20 -16.74
C ALA A 406 -45.95 14.71 -16.98
N ARG A 407 -45.59 15.02 -18.24
CA ARG A 407 -44.28 15.56 -18.59
C ARG A 407 -44.05 16.94 -17.98
N GLU A 408 -45.04 17.81 -18.01
CA GLU A 408 -44.95 19.13 -17.36
C GLU A 408 -44.75 18.99 -15.85
N LYS A 409 -45.53 18.12 -15.19
CA LYS A 409 -45.38 17.82 -13.75
C LYS A 409 -44.00 17.26 -13.42
N PHE A 410 -43.53 16.29 -14.20
CA PHE A 410 -42.25 15.61 -13.99
C PHE A 410 -41.06 16.57 -14.17
N ASN A 411 -41.12 17.44 -15.18
CA ASN A 411 -40.10 18.47 -15.42
C ASN A 411 -40.08 19.55 -14.34
N LYS A 412 -41.20 19.82 -13.68
CA LYS A 412 -41.27 20.74 -12.55
C LYS A 412 -40.62 20.12 -11.31
N LEU A 413 -40.87 18.83 -11.05
CA LEU A 413 -40.30 18.10 -9.92
C LEU A 413 -38.79 17.88 -10.02
N ASN A 414 -38.22 17.68 -11.21
CA ASN A 414 -36.77 17.51 -11.37
C ASN A 414 -35.94 18.81 -11.25
N LYS A 415 -36.58 19.96 -11.03
CA LYS A 415 -35.91 21.27 -10.85
C LYS A 415 -35.80 21.69 -9.38
N ASP A 416 -36.55 21.04 -8.51
CA ASP A 416 -36.55 21.20 -7.05
C ASP A 416 -35.90 19.96 -6.42
#